data_AF-A0A654E021-F1
#
_entry.id   AF-A0A654E021-F1
#
_cell.length_a   1.000
_cell.length_b   1.000
_cell.length_c   1.000
_cell.angle_alpha   90.00
_cell.angle_beta   90.00
_cell.angle_gamma   90.00
#
_symmetry.space_group_name_H-M   'P 1'
#
loop_
_entity.id
_entity.type
_entity.pdbx_description
1 polymer ?
#
loop_
_entity_poly.entity_id
_entity_poly.type
_entity_poly.pdbx_seq_one_letter_code
_entity_poly.pdbx_strand_id
1 'polypeptide(L)'
;MTFSIRRGSGIITLSLACCPDLGMTFSQQNVFGHCHSELRRRVRQCRHPISFYTDKPTFYVDLYGMIYTVYILRCADGTYYTGVTNDLDRRVWEHQSGHDSRAYTFRRRPLKLVFQEHFPDVNQAIAFEKQVKGWRRAKKEALIARRWDLLPELSIAYIRK
;
A
#
# COMPACT_ATOMS: atom_id res chain seq x y z
N MET A 1 17.52 -32.35 7.67
CA MET A 1 18.92 -32.03 8.08
C MET A 1 19.12 -30.53 7.93
N THR A 2 19.57 -29.85 8.97
CA THR A 2 19.78 -28.40 8.96
C THR A 2 21.23 -28.13 8.60
N PHE A 3 21.49 -27.46 7.47
CA PHE A 3 22.82 -26.96 7.13
C PHE A 3 22.82 -25.45 7.28
N SER A 4 23.73 -24.94 8.11
CA SER A 4 23.97 -23.51 8.27
C SER A 4 25.26 -23.15 7.51
N ILE A 5 25.17 -22.24 6.54
CA ILE A 5 26.34 -21.70 5.85
C ILE A 5 26.51 -20.25 6.31
N ARG A 6 27.63 -19.95 6.96
CA ARG A 6 28.03 -18.56 7.22
C ARG A 6 28.68 -17.97 5.97
N ARG A 7 28.13 -16.86 5.47
CA ARG A 7 28.88 -15.89 4.67
C ARG A 7 28.63 -14.50 5.24
N GLY A 8 29.70 -13.87 5.75
CA GLY A 8 29.62 -12.57 6.41
C GLY A 8 28.83 -12.58 7.74
N SER A 9 28.36 -11.41 8.17
CA SER A 9 27.74 -11.16 9.50
C SER A 9 26.34 -11.74 9.70
N GLY A 10 25.78 -12.47 8.74
CA GLY A 10 24.41 -13.01 8.79
C GLY A 10 24.38 -14.53 8.74
N ILE A 11 23.48 -15.13 9.52
CA ILE A 11 23.15 -16.56 9.48
C ILE A 11 21.90 -16.72 8.60
N ILE A 12 22.02 -17.46 7.49
CA ILE A 12 20.87 -17.83 6.66
C ILE A 12 20.34 -19.16 7.20
N THR A 13 19.13 -19.14 7.76
CA THR A 13 18.43 -20.36 8.19
C THR A 13 17.55 -20.85 7.05
N LEU A 14 18.01 -21.88 6.33
CA LEU A 14 17.20 -22.61 5.36
C LEU A 14 16.32 -23.63 6.10
N SER A 15 15.02 -23.39 6.17
CA SER A 15 14.06 -24.40 6.63
C SER A 15 13.59 -25.23 5.43
N LEU A 16 14.01 -26.49 5.36
CA LEU A 16 13.48 -27.43 4.37
C LEU A 16 12.04 -27.79 4.74
N ALA A 17 11.07 -27.44 3.90
CA ALA A 17 9.82 -28.17 3.84
C ALA A 17 10.04 -29.40 2.96
N CYS A 18 10.19 -30.58 3.57
CA CYS A 18 10.24 -31.84 2.85
C CYS A 18 8.80 -32.24 2.46
N CYS A 19 8.46 -32.18 1.17
CA CYS A 19 7.36 -32.98 0.63
C CYS A 19 7.94 -34.37 0.30
N PRO A 20 7.55 -35.47 0.98
CA PRO A 20 8.26 -36.75 0.86
C PRO A 20 8.15 -37.46 -0.50
N ASP A 21 7.21 -37.07 -1.37
CA ASP A 21 6.82 -37.93 -2.51
C ASP A 21 7.24 -37.45 -3.90
N LEU A 22 7.97 -36.34 -4.01
CA LEU A 22 8.51 -35.87 -5.29
C LEU A 22 9.98 -35.52 -5.14
N GLY A 23 10.85 -36.50 -5.40
CA GLY A 23 12.30 -36.35 -5.45
C GLY A 23 12.76 -35.37 -6.54
N MET A 24 12.60 -34.07 -6.29
CA MET A 24 13.00 -32.99 -7.18
C MET A 24 13.61 -31.85 -6.34
N THR A 25 14.91 -31.61 -6.50
CA THR A 25 15.63 -30.46 -5.94
C THR A 25 15.32 -29.21 -6.76
N PHE A 26 14.77 -28.16 -6.15
CA PHE A 26 14.58 -26.87 -6.82
C PHE A 26 15.59 -25.86 -6.27
N SER A 27 16.61 -25.55 -7.07
CA SER A 27 17.54 -24.43 -6.84
C SER A 27 16.93 -23.19 -7.51
N GLN A 28 16.42 -22.23 -6.73
CA GLN A 28 16.15 -20.90 -7.25
C GLN A 28 17.39 -20.04 -7.10
N GLN A 29 18.16 -19.98 -8.18
CA GLN A 29 18.91 -18.77 -8.53
C GLN A 29 17.92 -17.82 -9.20
N ASN A 30 17.79 -16.58 -8.71
CA ASN A 30 17.03 -15.54 -9.40
C ASN A 30 17.74 -15.19 -10.72
N VAL A 31 17.17 -15.63 -11.83
CA VAL A 31 17.48 -15.20 -13.19
C VAL A 31 16.42 -14.17 -13.60
N PHE A 32 16.88 -12.96 -13.90
CA PHE A 32 16.15 -12.00 -14.73
C PHE A 32 15.87 -12.64 -16.10
N GLY A 33 14.61 -12.65 -16.56
CA GLY A 33 14.29 -12.89 -17.97
C GLY A 33 13.16 -13.87 -18.24
N HIS A 34 12.14 -13.36 -18.93
CA HIS A 34 11.02 -14.02 -19.64
C HIS A 34 11.12 -15.53 -19.96
N CYS A 35 10.07 -16.29 -19.63
CA CYS A 35 9.26 -17.09 -20.58
C CYS A 35 8.04 -17.70 -19.86
N HIS A 36 6.82 -17.30 -20.26
CA HIS A 36 5.58 -17.47 -19.48
C HIS A 36 4.68 -18.64 -19.95
N SER A 37 5.19 -19.64 -20.68
CA SER A 37 4.35 -20.64 -21.35
C SER A 37 4.36 -22.07 -20.77
N GLU A 38 5.36 -22.49 -19.99
CA GLU A 38 5.42 -23.88 -19.47
C GLU A 38 4.93 -24.06 -18.02
N LEU A 39 4.92 -23.01 -17.19
CA LEU A 39 4.38 -23.06 -15.83
C LEU A 39 2.84 -23.17 -15.78
N ARG A 40 2.14 -22.82 -16.88
CA ARG A 40 0.66 -22.93 -16.96
C ARG A 40 0.14 -24.35 -17.21
N ARG A 41 0.96 -25.30 -17.67
CA ARG A 41 0.48 -26.66 -18.00
C ARG A 41 0.46 -27.61 -16.79
N ARG A 42 1.29 -27.39 -15.76
CA ARG A 42 1.37 -28.30 -14.59
C ARG A 42 0.49 -27.91 -13.40
N VAL A 43 -0.09 -26.70 -13.39
CA VAL A 43 -1.06 -26.26 -12.36
C VAL A 43 -2.47 -26.85 -12.59
N ARG A 44 -2.70 -27.62 -13.67
CA ARG A 44 -4.02 -28.22 -13.98
C ARG A 44 -4.35 -29.52 -13.25
N GLN A 45 -3.47 -30.06 -12.41
CA GLN A 45 -3.68 -31.35 -11.75
C GLN A 45 -3.82 -31.27 -10.22
N CYS A 46 -3.85 -30.06 -9.65
CA CYS A 46 -4.16 -29.87 -8.25
C CYS A 46 -5.67 -29.60 -8.10
N ARG A 47 -6.43 -30.57 -7.55
CA ARG A 47 -7.87 -30.42 -7.22
C ARG A 47 -8.13 -29.64 -5.92
N HIS A 48 -7.23 -28.74 -5.54
CA HIS A 48 -7.43 -27.84 -4.41
C HIS A 48 -7.38 -26.42 -4.96
N PRO A 49 -8.27 -25.50 -4.54
CA PRO A 49 -8.13 -24.10 -4.89
C PRO A 49 -6.83 -23.59 -4.26
N ILE A 50 -5.76 -23.56 -5.05
CA ILE A 50 -4.52 -22.91 -4.65
C ILE A 50 -4.84 -21.42 -4.68
N SER A 51 -5.19 -20.89 -3.52
CA SER A 51 -5.16 -19.45 -3.27
C SER A 51 -3.71 -19.03 -3.40
N PHE A 52 -3.34 -18.53 -4.59
CA PHE A 52 -2.12 -17.75 -4.76
C PHE A 52 -2.31 -16.45 -3.96
N TYR A 53 -2.09 -16.53 -2.66
CA TYR A 53 -1.86 -15.37 -1.83
C TYR A 53 -0.54 -14.82 -2.34
N THR A 54 -0.60 -13.78 -3.16
CA THR A 54 0.58 -13.08 -3.65
C THR A 54 1.45 -12.79 -2.44
N ASP A 55 2.61 -13.45 -2.39
CA ASP A 55 3.63 -13.20 -1.38
C ASP A 55 3.86 -11.70 -1.32
N LYS A 56 3.36 -11.11 -0.24
CA LYS A 56 3.39 -9.68 -0.02
C LYS A 56 4.84 -9.22 -0.11
N PRO A 57 5.15 -8.09 -0.77
CA PRO A 57 6.49 -7.50 -0.78
C PRO A 57 6.83 -6.85 0.58
N THR A 58 6.39 -7.45 1.69
CA THR A 58 6.57 -6.97 3.06
C THR A 58 7.85 -7.49 3.71
N PHE A 59 8.76 -8.13 2.97
CA PHE A 59 10.07 -8.50 3.50
C PHE A 59 11.13 -7.39 3.27
N TYR A 60 10.80 -6.37 2.48
CA TYR A 60 11.67 -5.19 2.23
C TYR A 60 11.40 -4.00 3.17
N VAL A 61 10.54 -4.14 4.19
CA VAL A 61 10.15 -3.02 5.10
C VAL A 61 10.89 -2.98 6.44
N ASP A 62 11.84 -3.91 6.68
CA ASP A 62 12.59 -3.94 7.94
C ASP A 62 13.90 -3.11 7.88
N LEU A 63 14.34 -2.70 6.68
CA LEU A 63 15.55 -1.88 6.47
C LEU A 63 15.28 -0.46 5.96
N TYR A 64 14.01 -0.12 5.69
CA TYR A 64 13.56 1.20 5.30
C TYR A 64 12.40 1.59 6.22
N GLY A 65 12.49 2.77 6.84
CA GLY A 65 11.55 3.24 7.85
C GLY A 65 10.07 3.14 7.45
N MET A 66 9.18 3.08 8.44
CA MET A 66 7.74 2.95 8.23
C MET A 66 7.22 4.01 7.26
N ILE A 67 6.55 3.57 6.19
CA ILE A 67 5.95 4.48 5.21
C ILE A 67 4.62 4.97 5.77
N TYR A 68 4.47 6.29 5.84
CA TYR A 68 3.23 6.96 6.22
C TYR A 68 2.52 7.44 4.96
N THR A 69 1.22 7.18 4.89
CA THR A 69 0.40 7.51 3.74
C THR A 69 -0.64 8.55 4.12
N VAL A 70 -0.62 9.69 3.45
CA VAL A 70 -1.69 10.69 3.54
C VAL A 70 -2.70 10.40 2.44
N TYR A 71 -3.98 10.36 2.78
CA TYR A 71 -5.04 9.99 1.85
C TYR A 71 -6.22 10.97 1.91
N ILE A 72 -6.97 11.04 0.81
CA ILE A 72 -8.22 11.79 0.74
C ILE A 72 -9.34 10.85 0.28
N LEU A 73 -10.42 10.80 1.07
CA LEU A 73 -11.66 10.12 0.72
C LEU A 73 -12.70 11.15 0.30
N ARG A 74 -13.40 10.87 -0.81
CA ARG A 74 -14.62 11.56 -1.20
C ARG A 74 -15.81 10.82 -0.62
N CYS A 75 -16.56 11.53 0.23
CA CYS A 75 -17.80 11.06 0.82
C CYS A 75 -18.97 11.14 -0.17
N ALA A 76 -20.08 10.46 0.15
CA ALA A 76 -21.29 10.47 -0.67
C ALA A 76 -21.94 11.87 -0.78
N ASP A 77 -21.81 12.70 0.26
CA ASP A 77 -22.24 14.10 0.29
C ASP A 77 -21.31 15.04 -0.52
N GLY A 78 -20.28 14.50 -1.17
CA GLY A 78 -19.31 15.26 -1.93
C GLY A 78 -18.30 16.02 -1.08
N THR A 79 -18.27 15.80 0.24
CA THR A 79 -17.21 16.32 1.13
C THR A 79 -15.93 15.50 0.99
N TYR A 80 -14.81 16.09 1.41
CA TYR A 80 -13.50 15.46 1.41
C TYR A 80 -13.02 15.23 2.85
N TYR A 81 -12.71 13.98 3.18
CA TYR A 81 -12.04 13.58 4.41
C TYR A 81 -10.56 13.35 4.13
N THR A 82 -9.68 13.91 4.96
CA THR A 82 -8.22 13.73 4.85
C THR A 82 -7.71 13.07 6.11
N GLY A 83 -6.79 12.12 5.97
CA GLY A 83 -6.15 11.46 7.11
C GLY A 83 -4.77 10.93 6.75
N VAL A 84 -4.07 10.44 7.77
CA VAL A 84 -2.76 9.79 7.65
C VAL A 84 -2.83 8.40 8.29
N THR A 85 -2.12 7.43 7.72
CA THR A 85 -2.00 6.08 8.28
C THR A 85 -0.74 5.38 7.78
N ASN A 86 -0.25 4.38 8.51
CA ASN A 86 0.78 3.46 8.04
C ASN A 86 0.22 2.25 7.28
N ASP A 87 -1.11 2.04 7.31
CA ASP A 87 -1.79 0.93 6.64
C ASP A 87 -3.07 1.46 5.99
N LEU A 88 -2.94 1.85 4.71
CA LEU A 88 -4.01 2.47 3.95
C LEU A 88 -5.17 1.51 3.71
N ASP A 89 -4.88 0.28 3.28
CA ASP A 89 -5.90 -0.69 2.89
C ASP A 89 -6.79 -1.06 4.08
N ARG A 90 -6.18 -1.34 5.23
CA ARG A 90 -6.93 -1.59 6.48
C ARG A 90 -7.80 -0.39 6.83
N ARG A 91 -7.25 0.82 6.77
CA ARG A 91 -7.97 2.03 7.18
C ARG A 91 -9.14 2.38 6.27
N VAL A 92 -8.95 2.23 4.96
CA VAL A 92 -10.02 2.41 3.97
C VAL A 92 -11.13 1.37 4.20
N TRP A 93 -10.76 0.11 4.44
CA TRP A 93 -11.73 -0.95 4.74
C TRP A 93 -12.52 -0.68 6.03
N GLU A 94 -11.88 -0.24 7.11
CA GLU A 94 -12.55 0.14 8.37
C GLU A 94 -13.59 1.26 8.14
N HIS A 95 -13.21 2.29 7.39
CA HIS A 95 -14.10 3.41 7.10
C HIS A 95 -15.25 3.01 6.15
N GLN A 96 -15.01 2.13 5.19
CA GLN A 96 -16.02 1.67 4.24
C GLN A 96 -17.02 0.70 4.89
N SER A 97 -16.53 -0.25 5.70
CA SER A 97 -17.36 -1.17 6.47
C SER A 97 -18.14 -0.46 7.58
N GLY A 98 -17.68 0.71 8.02
CA GLY A 98 -18.26 1.44 9.14
C GLY A 98 -17.99 0.73 10.45
N HIS A 99 -16.81 0.14 10.60
CA HIS A 99 -16.38 -0.56 11.81
C HIS A 99 -16.51 0.30 13.07
N ASP A 100 -16.21 1.60 12.96
CA ASP A 100 -16.36 2.57 14.04
C ASP A 100 -17.57 3.48 13.80
N SER A 101 -18.58 3.38 14.66
CA SER A 101 -19.81 4.19 14.61
C SER A 101 -19.59 5.66 14.97
N ARG A 102 -18.48 5.98 15.65
CA ARG A 102 -18.10 7.35 16.03
C ARG A 102 -17.28 8.05 14.95
N ALA A 103 -16.79 7.31 13.96
CA ALA A 103 -15.98 7.88 12.89
C ALA A 103 -16.78 8.89 12.06
N TYR A 104 -16.14 10.01 11.70
CA TYR A 104 -16.73 11.04 10.84
C TYR A 104 -17.31 10.50 9.54
N THR A 105 -16.67 9.47 8.98
CA THR A 105 -17.08 8.86 7.70
C THR A 105 -18.23 7.86 7.84
N PHE A 106 -18.61 7.43 9.07
CA PHE A 106 -19.59 6.36 9.30
C PHE A 106 -20.95 6.64 8.64
N ARG A 107 -21.46 7.88 8.79
CA ARG A 107 -22.75 8.31 8.21
C ARG A 107 -22.65 8.80 6.75
N ARG A 108 -21.45 8.85 6.17
CA ARG A 108 -21.15 9.51 4.89
C ARG A 108 -20.71 8.57 3.78
N ARG A 109 -20.95 7.27 3.97
CA ARG A 109 -20.70 6.20 3.00
C ARG A 109 -21.72 6.26 1.85
N PRO A 110 -21.40 5.75 0.65
CA PRO A 110 -20.12 5.14 0.26
C PRO A 110 -18.97 6.13 0.14
N LEU A 111 -17.76 5.70 0.48
CA LEU A 111 -16.54 6.50 0.34
C LEU A 111 -15.79 6.06 -0.92
N LYS A 112 -15.07 7.00 -1.53
CA LYS A 112 -14.15 6.74 -2.64
C LYS A 112 -12.77 7.28 -2.29
N LEU A 113 -11.74 6.44 -2.36
CA LEU A 113 -10.36 6.90 -2.28
C LEU A 113 -10.04 7.69 -3.56
N VAL A 114 -9.73 8.97 -3.42
CA VAL A 114 -9.48 9.88 -4.56
C VAL A 114 -8.03 10.35 -4.63
N PHE A 115 -7.28 10.25 -3.54
CA PHE A 115 -5.88 10.64 -3.49
C PHE A 115 -5.14 9.85 -2.40
N GLN A 116 -3.88 9.51 -2.67
CA GLN A 116 -2.93 8.98 -1.70
C GLN A 116 -1.52 9.48 -2.04
N GLU A 117 -0.71 9.72 -1.02
CA GLU A 117 0.71 10.08 -1.15
C GLU A 117 1.51 9.46 -0.01
N HIS A 118 2.72 8.98 -0.32
CA HIS A 118 3.56 8.24 0.61
C HIS A 118 4.73 9.10 1.11
N PHE A 119 5.03 8.99 2.39
CA PHE A 119 6.07 9.74 3.08
C PHE A 119 6.93 8.79 3.92
N PRO A 120 8.26 8.92 3.87
CA PRO A 120 9.16 8.12 4.71
C PRO A 120 9.20 8.61 6.16
N ASP A 121 8.77 9.85 6.43
CA ASP A 121 8.78 10.47 7.76
C ASP A 121 7.36 10.86 8.20
N VAL A 122 7.04 10.54 9.46
CA VAL A 122 5.71 10.81 10.03
C VAL A 122 5.42 12.30 10.17
N ASN A 123 6.44 13.11 10.47
CA ASN A 123 6.26 14.54 10.67
C ASN A 123 5.96 15.23 9.33
N GLN A 124 6.61 14.79 8.25
CA GLN A 124 6.29 15.23 6.89
C GLN A 124 4.84 14.88 6.52
N ALA A 125 4.41 13.64 6.79
CA ALA A 125 3.04 13.21 6.52
C ALA A 125 2.01 14.03 7.31
N ILE A 126 2.24 14.26 8.61
CA ILE A 126 1.37 15.06 9.48
C ILE A 126 1.35 16.53 9.03
N ALA A 127 2.51 17.10 8.67
CA ALA A 127 2.58 18.47 8.17
C ALA A 127 1.78 18.64 6.88
N PHE A 128 1.91 17.69 5.95
CA PHE A 128 1.14 17.68 4.71
C PHE A 128 -0.36 17.49 4.96
N GLU A 129 -0.77 16.57 5.84
CA GLU A 129 -2.17 16.38 6.24
C GLU A 129 -2.77 17.67 6.80
N LYS A 130 -2.09 18.33 7.74
CA LYS A 130 -2.52 19.62 8.31
C LYS A 130 -2.65 20.70 7.23
N GLN A 131 -1.69 20.78 6.32
CA GLN A 131 -1.71 21.75 5.22
C GLN A 131 -2.92 21.51 4.31
N VAL A 132 -3.11 20.28 3.84
CA VAL A 132 -4.23 19.90 2.95
C VAL A 132 -5.57 20.07 3.64
N LYS A 133 -5.69 19.75 4.94
CA LYS A 133 -6.93 19.90 5.70
C LYS A 133 -7.50 21.31 5.64
N GLY A 134 -6.63 22.32 5.77
CA GLY A 134 -6.98 23.75 5.68
C GLY A 134 -7.23 24.28 4.27
N TRP A 135 -6.99 23.49 3.22
CA TRP A 135 -7.22 23.94 1.85
C TRP A 135 -8.70 24.05 1.49
N ARG A 136 -8.99 25.06 0.67
CA ARG A 136 -10.28 25.21 -0.01
C ARG A 136 -10.53 24.04 -0.97
N ARG A 137 -11.81 23.83 -1.29
CA ARG A 137 -12.27 22.75 -2.18
C ARG A 137 -11.51 22.73 -3.51
N ALA A 138 -11.42 23.86 -4.20
CA ALA A 138 -10.75 23.97 -5.50
C ALA A 138 -9.28 23.51 -5.45
N LYS A 139 -8.55 23.87 -4.39
CA LYS A 139 -7.14 23.49 -4.23
C LYS A 139 -6.98 21.99 -3.93
N LYS A 140 -7.92 21.40 -3.17
CA LYS A 140 -7.99 19.93 -2.98
C LYS A 140 -8.30 19.21 -4.29
N GLU A 141 -9.20 19.75 -5.11
CA GLU A 141 -9.55 19.17 -6.42
C GLU A 141 -8.38 19.23 -7.40
N ALA A 142 -7.63 20.32 -7.43
CA ALA A 142 -6.38 20.40 -8.20
C ALA A 142 -5.34 19.37 -7.72
N LEU A 143 -5.20 19.19 -6.40
CA LEU A 143 -4.32 18.16 -5.83
C LEU A 143 -4.75 16.75 -6.25
N ILE A 144 -6.04 16.43 -6.15
CA ILE A 144 -6.61 15.14 -6.57
C ILE A 144 -6.36 14.90 -8.08
N ALA A 145 -6.49 15.94 -8.89
CA ALA A 145 -6.22 15.89 -10.33
C ALA A 145 -4.72 15.90 -10.68
N ARG A 146 -3.81 15.87 -9.68
CA ARG A 146 -2.35 15.95 -9.85
C ARG A 146 -1.90 17.21 -10.62
N ARG A 147 -2.70 18.29 -10.56
CA ARG A 147 -2.43 19.60 -11.16
C ARG A 147 -1.67 20.49 -10.19
N TRP A 148 -0.40 20.17 -9.99
CA TRP A 148 0.49 20.91 -9.08
C TRP A 148 0.74 22.35 -9.53
N ASP A 149 0.66 22.59 -10.84
CA ASP A 149 0.78 23.89 -11.51
C ASP A 149 -0.26 24.91 -11.03
N LEU A 150 -1.49 24.47 -10.72
CA LEU A 150 -2.59 25.35 -10.31
C LEU A 150 -2.60 25.68 -8.81
N LEU A 151 -1.79 24.99 -8.00
CA LEU A 151 -1.80 25.15 -6.54
C LEU A 151 -1.37 26.54 -6.05
N PRO A 152 -0.38 27.22 -6.66
CA PRO A 152 -0.04 28.60 -6.31
C PRO A 152 -1.21 29.54 -6.59
N GLU A 153 -1.84 29.43 -7.76
CA GLU A 153 -2.94 30.28 -8.21
C GLU A 153 -4.17 30.14 -7.31
N LEU A 154 -4.47 28.91 -6.87
CA LEU A 154 -5.59 28.61 -5.98
C LEU A 154 -5.32 28.93 -4.50
N SER A 155 -4.16 29.51 -4.17
CA SER A 155 -3.85 29.92 -2.81
C SER A 155 -4.51 31.25 -2.45
N ILE A 156 -4.96 31.39 -1.20
CA ILE A 156 -5.65 32.60 -0.72
C ILE A 156 -4.76 33.85 -0.87
N ALA A 157 -3.47 33.70 -0.59
CA ALA A 157 -2.51 34.79 -0.69
C ALA A 157 -2.33 35.26 -2.15
N TYR A 158 -2.36 34.34 -3.11
CA TYR A 158 -2.22 34.65 -4.52
C TYR A 158 -3.46 35.37 -5.08
N ILE A 159 -4.67 34.91 -4.75
CA ILE A 159 -5.93 35.49 -5.25
C ILE A 159 -6.13 36.95 -4.79
N ARG A 160 -5.55 37.34 -3.65
CA ARG A 160 -5.70 38.68 -3.07
C ARG A 160 -4.66 39.71 -3.56
N LYS A 161 -3.77 39.31 -4.47
CA LYS A 161 -2.71 40.14 -5.01
C LYS A 161 -3.14 40.73 -6.35
#